data_AF-A0A5N0GB36-F1
#
_entry.id   AF-A0A5N0GB36-F1
#
_cell.length_a   1.000
_cell.length_b   1.000
_cell.length_c   1.000
_cell.angle_alpha   90.00
_cell.angle_beta   90.00
_cell.angle_gamma   90.00
#
_symmetry.space_group_name_H-M   'P 1'
#
loop_
_entity.id
_entity.type
_entity.pdbx_description
1 polymer ?
#
loop_
_entity_poly.entity_id
_entity_poly.type
_entity_poly.pdbx_seq_one_letter_code
_entity_poly.pdbx_strand_id
1 'polypeptide(L)'
;MSASPAAALSMTPDQRETLETLARSQAAPHRQVLRARALLMAADGEANTRIAEEIGVTPVTVRGWRKRFSEDGLAKLGQVRKGRGRKPTITGEQIAQIVRLSTEETPPGHTHWSCRTMAKHVGVSHSSVQRIWSDLGIKP
;
A
#
# COMPACT_ATOMS: atom_id res chain seq x y z
N MET A 1 12.47 -33.25 -7.02
CA MET A 1 12.61 -32.75 -5.63
C MET A 1 11.21 -32.68 -5.03
N SER A 2 10.92 -33.49 -4.03
CA SER A 2 9.59 -33.60 -3.45
C SER A 2 9.25 -32.32 -2.68
N ALA A 3 8.32 -31.54 -3.21
CA ALA A 3 7.74 -30.42 -2.46
C ALA A 3 6.84 -31.02 -1.37
N SER A 4 7.15 -30.75 -0.10
CA SER A 4 6.28 -31.14 1.01
C SER A 4 4.87 -30.59 0.77
N PRO A 5 3.82 -31.40 0.92
CA PRO A 5 2.46 -30.95 0.70
C PRO A 5 2.13 -29.81 1.67
N ALA A 6 1.69 -28.67 1.13
CA ALA A 6 1.12 -27.62 1.96
C ALA A 6 -0.31 -28.03 2.30
N ALA A 7 -0.73 -27.89 3.56
CA ALA A 7 -2.11 -28.19 3.97
C ALA A 7 -3.11 -27.50 3.03
N ALA A 8 -4.19 -28.19 2.62
CA ALA A 8 -5.19 -27.61 1.73
C ALA A 8 -5.74 -26.28 2.29
N LEU A 9 -5.89 -25.27 1.43
CA LEU A 9 -6.47 -23.99 1.84
C LEU A 9 -7.97 -24.16 2.06
N SER A 10 -8.43 -24.04 3.30
CA SER A 10 -9.87 -24.07 3.61
C SER A 10 -10.58 -22.87 2.99
N MET A 11 -11.64 -23.14 2.23
CA MET A 11 -12.54 -22.14 1.66
C MET A 11 -13.96 -22.68 1.58
N THR A 12 -14.97 -21.80 1.62
CA THR A 12 -16.37 -22.20 1.48
C THR A 12 -16.71 -22.51 0.01
N PRO A 13 -17.79 -23.26 -0.27
CA PRO A 13 -18.26 -23.50 -1.65
C PRO A 13 -18.47 -22.20 -2.44
N ASP A 14 -19.14 -21.21 -1.85
CA ASP A 14 -19.38 -19.90 -2.48
C ASP A 14 -18.07 -19.17 -2.81
N GLN A 15 -17.07 -19.29 -1.93
CA GLN A 15 -15.76 -18.72 -2.18
C GLN A 15 -15.06 -19.39 -3.36
N ARG A 16 -15.16 -20.71 -3.44
CA ARG A 16 -14.60 -21.50 -4.54
C ARG A 16 -15.26 -21.11 -5.86
N GLU A 17 -16.59 -21.07 -5.92
CA GLU A 17 -17.34 -20.71 -7.13
C GLU A 17 -16.99 -19.30 -7.63
N THR A 18 -16.84 -18.35 -6.71
CA THR A 18 -16.41 -16.98 -7.05
C THR A 18 -15.00 -16.97 -7.66
N LEU A 19 -14.06 -17.73 -7.07
CA LEU A 19 -12.70 -17.84 -7.59
C LEU A 19 -12.67 -18.54 -8.96
N GLU A 20 -13.48 -19.56 -9.18
CA GLU A 20 -13.60 -20.27 -10.47
C GLU A 20 -14.15 -19.36 -11.57
N THR A 21 -15.14 -18.52 -11.24
CA THR A 21 -15.66 -17.50 -12.15
C THR A 21 -14.58 -16.47 -12.48
N LEU A 22 -13.85 -15.99 -11.47
CA LEU A 22 -12.78 -15.01 -11.66
C LEU A 22 -11.59 -15.59 -12.46
N ALA A 23 -11.23 -16.85 -12.23
CA ALA A 23 -10.14 -17.53 -12.93
C ALA A 23 -10.38 -17.74 -14.44
N ARG A 24 -11.66 -17.75 -14.84
CA ARG A 24 -12.12 -17.86 -16.24
C ARG A 24 -12.40 -16.51 -16.90
N SER A 25 -12.44 -15.42 -16.13
CA SER A 25 -12.77 -14.10 -16.65
C SER A 25 -11.68 -13.57 -17.60
N GLN A 26 -12.10 -13.10 -18.78
CA GLN A 26 -11.24 -12.44 -19.76
C GLN A 26 -11.19 -10.91 -19.57
N ALA A 27 -12.13 -10.34 -18.80
CA ALA A 27 -12.23 -8.91 -18.55
C ALA A 27 -11.57 -8.48 -17.23
N ALA A 28 -11.38 -9.41 -16.29
CA ALA A 28 -10.77 -9.12 -15.00
C ALA A 28 -9.27 -8.81 -15.15
N PRO A 29 -8.69 -7.97 -14.26
CA PRO A 29 -7.26 -7.71 -14.29
C PRO A 29 -6.45 -9.01 -14.17
N HIS A 30 -5.48 -9.20 -15.05
CA HIS A 30 -4.70 -10.45 -15.15
C HIS A 30 -4.15 -10.94 -13.80
N ARG A 31 -3.69 -10.02 -12.94
CA ARG A 31 -3.19 -10.35 -11.60
C ARG A 31 -4.24 -10.96 -10.68
N GLN A 32 -5.51 -10.56 -10.81
CA GLN A 32 -6.62 -11.16 -10.06
C GLN A 32 -6.92 -12.57 -10.56
N VAL A 33 -6.88 -12.77 -11.89
CA VAL A 33 -7.05 -14.08 -12.52
C VAL A 33 -5.97 -15.07 -12.06
N LEU A 34 -4.69 -14.69 -12.12
CA LEU A 34 -3.58 -15.52 -11.64
C LEU A 34 -3.70 -15.85 -10.15
N ARG A 35 -4.09 -14.86 -9.34
CA ARG A 35 -4.31 -15.07 -7.90
C ARG A 35 -5.45 -16.04 -7.64
N ALA A 36 -6.54 -15.96 -8.41
CA ALA A 36 -7.66 -16.88 -8.28
C ALA A 36 -7.26 -18.32 -8.62
N ARG A 37 -6.55 -18.52 -9.75
CA ARG A 37 -6.01 -19.84 -10.14
C ARG A 37 -5.10 -20.43 -9.07
N ALA A 38 -4.17 -19.63 -8.54
CA ALA A 38 -3.27 -20.07 -7.48
C ALA A 38 -4.00 -20.47 -6.18
N LEU A 39 -5.08 -19.75 -5.82
CA LEU A 39 -5.87 -20.07 -4.63
C LEU A 39 -6.72 -21.34 -4.82
N LEU A 40 -7.22 -21.59 -6.02
CA LEU A 40 -7.93 -22.84 -6.35
C LEU A 40 -7.00 -24.05 -6.26
N MET A 41 -5.82 -23.99 -6.89
CA MET A 41 -4.82 -25.06 -6.76
C MET A 41 -4.40 -25.27 -5.29
N ALA A 42 -4.28 -24.18 -4.52
CA ALA A 42 -4.00 -24.24 -3.09
C ALA A 42 -5.14 -24.93 -2.29
N ALA A 43 -6.38 -24.79 -2.72
CA ALA A 43 -7.55 -25.47 -2.16
C ALA A 43 -7.53 -26.98 -2.49
N ASP A 44 -7.07 -27.32 -3.69
CA ASP A 44 -6.90 -28.70 -4.16
C ASP A 44 -5.70 -29.42 -3.48
N GLY A 45 -4.96 -28.72 -2.60
CA GLY A 45 -3.86 -29.30 -1.83
C GLY A 45 -2.50 -29.24 -2.52
N GLU A 46 -2.38 -28.50 -3.63
CA GLU A 46 -1.13 -28.39 -4.36
C GLU A 46 -0.03 -27.67 -3.57
N ALA A 47 1.21 -28.13 -3.76
CA ALA A 47 2.35 -27.54 -3.09
C ALA A 47 2.62 -26.12 -3.61
N ASN A 48 2.99 -25.20 -2.71
CA ASN A 48 3.23 -23.80 -3.06
C ASN A 48 4.29 -23.62 -4.15
N THR A 49 5.30 -24.50 -4.23
CA THR A 49 6.33 -24.46 -5.28
C THR A 49 5.75 -24.79 -6.65
N ARG A 50 4.95 -25.86 -6.73
CA ARG A 50 4.27 -26.28 -7.96
C ARG A 50 3.28 -25.21 -8.44
N ILE A 51 2.51 -24.63 -7.52
CA ILE A 51 1.62 -23.50 -7.84
C ILE A 51 2.43 -22.32 -8.39
N ALA A 52 3.60 -22.05 -7.81
CA ALA A 52 4.42 -20.93 -8.25
C ALA A 52 4.99 -21.15 -9.66
N GLU A 53 5.44 -22.37 -9.96
CA GLU A 53 5.92 -22.78 -11.27
C GLU A 53 4.82 -22.68 -12.34
N GLU A 54 3.63 -23.23 -12.06
CA GLU A 54 2.48 -23.21 -12.97
C GLU A 54 1.99 -21.79 -13.29
N ILE A 55 1.98 -20.91 -12.28
CA ILE A 55 1.43 -19.55 -12.39
C ILE A 55 2.51 -18.52 -12.79
N GLY A 56 3.80 -18.90 -12.77
CA GLY A 56 4.92 -18.01 -13.08
C GLY A 56 5.20 -16.96 -12.00
N VAL A 57 5.05 -17.32 -10.72
CA VAL A 57 5.33 -16.44 -9.57
C VAL A 57 6.30 -17.09 -8.60
N THR A 58 6.66 -16.40 -7.52
CA THR A 58 7.50 -17.01 -6.47
C THR A 58 6.66 -17.76 -5.43
N PRO A 59 7.19 -18.83 -4.80
CA PRO A 59 6.49 -19.54 -3.73
C PRO A 59 6.13 -18.62 -2.53
N VAL A 60 6.93 -17.57 -2.29
CA VAL A 60 6.67 -16.55 -1.26
C VAL A 60 5.42 -15.75 -1.59
N THR A 61 5.20 -15.42 -2.88
CA THR A 61 3.99 -14.75 -3.35
C THR A 61 2.75 -15.62 -3.09
N VAL A 62 2.81 -16.91 -3.42
CA VAL A 62 1.72 -17.87 -3.20
C VAL A 62 1.39 -17.98 -1.70
N ARG A 63 2.42 -18.16 -0.84
CA ARG A 63 2.24 -18.18 0.62
C ARG A 63 1.57 -16.90 1.13
N GLY A 64 1.96 -15.74 0.60
CA GLY A 64 1.36 -14.46 0.92
C GLY A 64 -0.10 -14.36 0.50
N TRP A 65 -0.47 -14.87 -0.66
CA TRP A 65 -1.87 -14.92 -1.12
C TRP A 65 -2.73 -15.83 -0.27
N ARG A 66 -2.24 -17.03 0.07
CA ARG A 66 -2.92 -17.98 0.95
C ARG A 66 -3.20 -17.37 2.32
N LYS A 67 -2.17 -16.82 2.97
CA LYS A 67 -2.32 -16.13 4.27
C LYS A 67 -3.38 -15.03 4.21
N ARG A 68 -3.34 -14.18 3.18
CA ARG A 68 -4.32 -13.10 3.01
C ARG A 68 -5.72 -13.62 2.78
N PHE A 69 -5.89 -14.70 2.02
CA PHE A 69 -7.19 -15.30 1.80
C PHE A 69 -7.76 -15.87 3.11
N SER A 70 -6.93 -16.52 3.93
CA SER A 70 -7.35 -16.99 5.25
C SER A 70 -7.72 -15.87 6.23
N GLU A 71 -7.07 -14.70 6.14
CA GLU A 71 -7.34 -13.53 7.00
C GLU A 71 -8.56 -12.71 6.53
N ASP A 72 -8.59 -12.36 5.24
CA ASP A 72 -9.48 -11.35 4.68
C ASP A 72 -10.58 -11.95 3.76
N GLY A 73 -10.51 -13.26 3.46
CA GLY A 73 -11.41 -13.92 2.51
C GLY A 73 -11.39 -13.29 1.11
N LEU A 74 -12.55 -13.27 0.46
CA LEU A 74 -12.76 -12.62 -0.84
C LEU A 74 -12.86 -11.09 -0.75
N ALA A 75 -13.15 -10.53 0.43
CA ALA A 75 -13.43 -9.10 0.59
C ALA A 75 -12.28 -8.19 0.12
N LYS A 76 -11.03 -8.69 0.17
CA LYS A 76 -9.83 -7.97 -0.30
C LYS A 76 -9.10 -8.69 -1.44
N LEU A 77 -9.82 -9.53 -2.20
CA LEU A 77 -9.26 -10.12 -3.41
C LEU A 77 -8.98 -9.00 -4.42
N GLY A 78 -7.76 -8.97 -4.97
CA GLY A 78 -7.33 -7.93 -5.91
C GLY A 78 -6.92 -6.58 -5.31
N GLN A 79 -7.23 -6.29 -4.04
CA GLN A 79 -6.79 -5.04 -3.40
C GLN A 79 -5.29 -5.07 -3.06
N VAL A 80 -4.57 -4.02 -3.47
CA VAL A 80 -3.18 -3.79 -3.04
C VAL A 80 -3.23 -3.09 -1.69
N ARG A 81 -2.73 -3.75 -0.63
CA ARG A 81 -2.56 -3.08 0.68
C ARG A 81 -1.73 -1.81 0.45
N LYS A 82 -2.19 -0.68 1.02
CA LYS A 82 -1.39 0.55 1.04
C LYS A 82 -0.01 0.19 1.57
N GLY A 83 1.04 0.55 0.82
CA GLY A 83 2.40 0.36 1.26
C GLY A 83 2.61 1.07 2.60
N ARG A 84 3.68 0.71 3.32
CA ARG A 84 4.03 1.34 4.61
C ARG A 84 4.17 2.87 4.50
N GLY A 85 4.31 3.38 3.26
CA GLY A 85 4.53 4.78 2.96
C GLY A 85 5.88 5.24 3.50
N ARG A 86 6.38 6.36 2.99
CA ARG A 86 7.43 7.08 3.72
C ARG A 86 6.76 7.70 4.94
N LYS A 87 7.25 7.41 6.15
CA LYS A 87 6.79 8.12 7.34
C LYS A 87 7.04 9.62 7.15
N PRO A 88 6.06 10.50 7.46
CA PRO A 88 6.28 11.94 7.42
C PRO A 88 7.50 12.31 8.27
N THR A 89 8.41 13.09 7.69
CA THR A 89 9.62 13.56 8.40
C THR A 89 9.34 14.83 9.23
N ILE A 90 8.18 15.46 9.01
CA ILE A 90 7.74 16.68 9.71
C ILE A 90 6.56 16.32 10.58
N THR A 91 6.61 16.76 11.84
CA THR A 91 5.55 16.53 12.83
C THR A 91 4.36 17.46 12.60
N GLY A 92 3.18 17.08 13.09
CA GLY A 92 2.00 17.96 13.05
C GLY A 92 2.24 19.29 13.78
N GLU A 93 3.03 19.27 14.86
CA GLU A 93 3.44 20.46 15.61
C GLU A 93 4.24 21.43 14.74
N GLN A 94 5.20 20.94 13.95
CA GLN A 94 5.98 21.78 13.04
C GLN A 94 5.12 22.38 11.93
N ILE A 95 4.12 21.64 11.43
CA ILE A 95 3.15 22.17 10.45
C ILE A 95 2.32 23.29 11.09
N ALA A 96 1.78 23.07 12.29
CA ALA A 96 1.00 24.07 13.00
C ALA A 96 1.83 25.33 13.30
N GLN A 97 3.09 25.16 13.69
CA GLN A 97 4.02 26.27 13.90
C GLN A 97 4.25 27.07 12.61
N ILE A 98 4.47 26.41 11.47
CA ILE A 98 4.64 27.08 10.17
C ILE A 98 3.39 27.89 9.81
N VAL A 99 2.20 27.31 9.97
CA VAL A 99 0.92 27.99 9.66
C VAL A 99 0.72 29.22 10.54
N ARG A 100 0.92 29.08 11.85
CA ARG A 100 0.81 30.18 12.81
C ARG A 100 1.74 31.34 12.45
N LEU A 101 3.03 31.05 12.31
CA LEU A 101 4.04 32.07 11.99
C LEU A 101 3.78 32.76 10.66
N SER A 102 3.26 32.03 9.66
CA SER A 102 2.93 32.60 8.35
C SER A 102 1.74 33.57 8.38
N THR A 103 0.88 33.47 9.40
CA THR A 103 -0.37 34.25 9.49
C THR A 103 -0.28 35.39 10.51
N GLU A 104 0.52 35.20 11.57
CA GLU A 104 0.51 36.08 12.74
C GLU A 104 1.79 36.91 12.89
N GLU A 105 2.89 36.56 12.21
CA GLU A 105 4.20 37.13 12.48
C GLU A 105 4.94 37.53 11.19
N THR A 106 5.94 38.40 11.32
CA THR A 106 6.90 38.73 10.26
C THR A 106 8.32 38.35 10.68
N PRO A 107 9.21 37.97 9.75
CA PRO A 107 10.56 37.57 10.12
C PRO A 107 11.39 38.76 10.62
N PRO A 108 12.36 38.54 11.54
CA PRO A 108 13.29 39.59 11.94
C PRO A 108 14.04 40.17 10.73
N GLY A 109 13.93 41.48 10.52
CA GLY A 109 14.62 42.20 9.45
C GLY A 109 14.01 42.04 8.05
N HIS A 110 12.81 41.47 7.92
CA HIS A 110 12.12 41.29 6.64
C HIS A 110 10.63 41.61 6.76
N THR A 111 10.01 42.05 5.66
CA THR A 111 8.58 42.35 5.62
C THR A 111 7.69 41.11 5.43
N HIS A 112 8.21 40.02 4.86
CA HIS A 112 7.43 38.80 4.57
C HIS A 112 8.27 37.53 4.79
N TRP A 113 7.61 36.42 5.12
CA TRP A 113 8.29 35.13 5.22
C TRP A 113 8.69 34.59 3.85
N SER A 114 9.98 34.26 3.72
CA SER A 114 10.45 33.41 2.63
C SER A 114 10.47 31.95 3.08
N CYS A 115 10.41 31.02 2.13
CA CYS A 115 10.55 29.59 2.44
C CYS A 115 11.83 29.30 3.25
N ARG A 116 12.91 30.06 3.01
CA ARG A 116 14.22 29.87 3.67
C ARG A 116 14.26 30.44 5.08
N THR A 117 13.67 31.61 5.30
CA THR A 117 13.63 32.23 6.64
C THR A 117 12.72 31.43 7.58
N MET A 118 11.56 30.99 7.07
CA MET A 118 10.64 30.12 7.82
C MET A 118 11.28 28.76 8.15
N ALA A 119 11.94 28.14 7.18
CA ALA A 119 12.66 26.88 7.36
C ALA A 119 13.76 26.97 8.43
N LYS A 120 14.55 28.05 8.40
CA LYS A 120 15.60 28.30 9.40
C LYS A 120 15.00 28.51 10.81
N HIS A 121 13.85 29.16 10.89
CA HIS A 121 13.18 29.45 12.16
C HIS A 121 12.55 28.20 12.79
N VAL A 122 11.90 27.34 11.99
CA VAL A 122 11.21 26.13 12.48
C VAL A 122 12.12 24.88 12.51
N GLY A 123 13.30 24.94 11.85
CA GLY A 123 14.24 23.82 11.79
C GLY A 123 13.81 22.71 10.81
N VAL A 124 13.22 23.08 9.68
CA VAL A 124 12.78 22.15 8.61
C VAL A 124 13.41 22.51 7.27
N SER A 125 13.25 21.68 6.23
CA SER A 125 13.73 22.04 4.89
C SER A 125 12.85 23.11 4.24
N HIS A 126 13.45 24.06 3.52
CA HIS A 126 12.69 25.07 2.77
C HIS A 126 11.71 24.45 1.75
N SER A 127 12.08 23.32 1.14
CA SER A 127 11.22 22.57 0.22
C SER A 127 9.99 22.00 0.90
N SER A 128 10.06 21.74 2.20
CA SER A 128 8.92 21.27 2.96
C SER A 128 8.00 22.42 3.36
N VAL A 129 8.56 23.57 3.74
CA VAL A 129 7.77 24.81 3.94
C VAL A 129 7.02 25.18 2.66
N GLN A 130 7.71 25.18 1.52
CA GLN A 130 7.09 25.46 0.22
C GLN A 130 5.94 24.50 -0.09
N ARG A 131 6.13 23.20 0.18
CA ARG A 131 5.07 22.20 -0.01
C ARG A 131 3.88 22.46 0.92
N ILE A 132 4.13 22.71 2.20
CA ILE A 132 3.08 23.01 3.18
C ILE A 132 2.28 24.25 2.77
N TRP A 133 2.95 25.33 2.37
CA TRP A 133 2.28 26.53 1.86
C TRP A 133 1.48 26.27 0.59
N SER A 134 2.01 25.49 -0.34
CA SER A 134 1.31 25.13 -1.57
C SER A 134 0.07 24.27 -1.30
N ASP A 135 0.20 23.26 -0.44
CA ASP A 135 -0.87 22.33 -0.08
C ASP A 135 -1.99 23.03 0.70
N LEU A 136 -1.65 24.06 1.49
CA LEU A 136 -2.60 24.85 2.29
C LEU A 136 -3.03 26.17 1.61
N GLY A 137 -2.52 26.48 0.41
CA GLY A 137 -2.82 27.72 -0.31
C GLY A 137 -2.33 29.01 0.36
N ILE A 138 -1.35 28.92 1.26
CA ILE A 138 -0.79 30.06 2.01
C ILE A 138 0.18 30.82 1.11
N LYS A 139 -0.04 32.13 0.97
CA LYS A 139 0.89 33.07 0.33
C LYS A 139 1.35 34.06 1.41
N PRO A 140 2.52 33.83 2.02
CA PRO A 140 3.07 34.72 3.04
C PRO A 140 3.56 36.04 2.46
#